data_AF-A0A8C3YJ19-F1
#
_entry.id   AF-A0A8C3YJ19-F1
#
_cell.length_a   1.000
_cell.length_b   1.000
_cell.length_c   1.000
_cell.angle_alpha   90.00
_cell.angle_beta   90.00
_cell.angle_gamma   90.00
#
_symmetry.space_group_name_H-M   'P 1'
#
loop_
_entity.id
_entity.type
_entity.pdbx_description
1 polymer ?
#
loop_
_entity_poly.entity_id
_entity_poly.type
_entity_poly.pdbx_seq_one_letter_code
_entity_poly.pdbx_strand_id
1 'polypeptide(L)'
;MSGRVGDLSPKQAETLAKFRENVQDVLPALPNPDDYFLLRWLRARNFDLQKSEAMLRKYMEFRKTMDIDHILDWQPPEVIQKYMPGGLCGYDRDGCPVWYDIIGPLDPKGLLFSVTKQDLLRTKMRDCERILHECDLQTLGRKIETIVMIFDCEGLGLKHFWKPLVEVYQEFFGLLEANYPETLKFMLIVKATKLFPVGYNLMKPFLSEDTRRKIVVLGSNWKEGLLKLISPEELPAQFGGTLTDPDGNPKCLTKINYGGEIPKSMYVRDQVKTQYEHSVQISRGSSHQVEYEILFPGCVLRWQFSSDGADVGFGVFLKTKMGERQRAGEMMEVLPSQRYNAHMVPEDGSLTCTEAGVYVLRFDNTYSFVHAKKVSFTVEVLLPDEGMQKYDEELTPV
;
A
#
# COMPACT_ATOMS: atom_id res chain seq x y z
N MET A 1 6.60 -25.90 -21.70
CA MET A 1 7.45 -24.74 -22.06
C MET A 1 6.96 -23.53 -21.30
N SER A 2 7.81 -22.96 -20.45
CA SER A 2 7.50 -21.87 -19.52
C SER A 2 7.43 -20.49 -20.18
N GLY A 3 7.81 -20.35 -21.44
CA GLY A 3 7.86 -19.04 -22.10
C GLY A 3 9.05 -18.19 -21.67
N ARG A 4 10.14 -18.83 -21.22
CA ARG A 4 11.43 -18.21 -20.90
C ARG A 4 12.48 -18.60 -21.92
N VAL A 5 13.55 -17.82 -22.02
CA VAL A 5 14.70 -18.12 -22.88
C VAL A 5 15.23 -19.52 -22.56
N GLY A 6 15.50 -20.31 -23.59
CA GLY A 6 15.89 -21.73 -23.45
C GLY A 6 14.74 -22.72 -23.22
N ASP A 7 13.52 -22.23 -22.94
CA ASP A 7 12.32 -23.05 -22.68
C ASP A 7 11.08 -22.45 -23.39
N LEU A 8 11.24 -22.14 -24.68
CA LEU A 8 10.18 -21.70 -25.59
C LEU A 8 9.66 -22.87 -26.45
N SER A 9 8.34 -22.98 -26.59
CA SER A 9 7.75 -23.79 -27.66
C SER A 9 7.95 -23.13 -29.03
N PRO A 10 7.84 -23.86 -30.15
CA PRO A 10 7.93 -23.28 -31.49
C PRO A 10 6.97 -22.09 -31.70
N LYS A 11 5.73 -22.21 -31.21
CA LYS A 11 4.73 -21.14 -31.27
C LYS A 11 5.15 -19.91 -30.46
N GLN A 12 5.73 -20.10 -29.28
CA GLN A 12 6.19 -18.98 -28.44
C GLN A 12 7.39 -18.27 -29.07
N ALA A 13 8.34 -19.02 -29.66
CA ALA A 13 9.48 -18.45 -30.37
C ALA A 13 9.03 -17.63 -31.60
N GLU A 14 8.10 -18.16 -32.39
CA GLU A 14 7.51 -17.42 -33.51
C GLU A 14 6.76 -16.16 -33.04
N THR A 15 6.02 -16.26 -31.94
CA THR A 15 5.29 -15.12 -31.36
C THR A 15 6.27 -14.06 -30.86
N LEU A 16 7.39 -14.43 -30.24
CA LEU A 16 8.43 -13.50 -29.81
C LEU A 16 9.05 -12.75 -31.00
N ALA A 17 9.35 -13.46 -32.10
CA ALA A 17 9.88 -12.84 -33.30
C ALA A 17 8.90 -11.81 -33.89
N LYS A 18 7.62 -12.18 -34.04
CA LYS A 18 6.55 -11.28 -34.50
C LYS A 18 6.35 -10.09 -33.57
N PHE A 19 6.39 -10.34 -32.25
CA PHE A 19 6.26 -9.27 -31.27
C PHE A 19 7.39 -8.25 -31.40
N ARG A 20 8.64 -8.72 -31.52
CA ARG A 20 9.81 -7.87 -31.72
C ARG A 20 9.70 -7.01 -32.99
N GLU A 21 9.19 -7.56 -34.08
CA GLU A 21 8.93 -6.83 -35.32
C GLU A 21 7.86 -5.73 -35.11
N ASN A 22 6.74 -6.06 -34.46
CA ASN A 22 5.66 -5.10 -34.20
C ASN A 22 6.09 -3.90 -33.36
N VAL A 23 7.00 -4.10 -32.41
CA VAL A 23 7.43 -3.05 -31.46
C VAL A 23 8.76 -2.42 -31.82
N GLN A 24 9.29 -2.69 -33.03
CA GLN A 24 10.60 -2.23 -33.47
C GLN A 24 10.78 -0.71 -33.38
N ASP A 25 9.68 0.06 -33.50
CA ASP A 25 9.67 1.51 -33.44
C ASP A 25 9.96 2.07 -32.03
N VAL A 26 9.68 1.29 -30.98
CA VAL A 26 9.90 1.73 -29.59
C VAL A 26 11.14 1.14 -28.94
N LEU A 27 11.72 0.07 -29.48
CA LEU A 27 12.93 -0.58 -28.92
C LEU A 27 14.16 0.34 -28.79
N PRO A 28 14.43 1.30 -29.70
CA PRO A 28 15.60 2.17 -29.59
C PRO A 28 15.64 3.04 -28.32
N ALA A 29 14.51 3.23 -27.65
CA ALA A 29 14.42 4.01 -26.42
C ALA A 29 14.62 3.17 -25.14
N LEU A 30 14.97 1.89 -25.27
CA LEU A 30 15.18 0.98 -24.14
C LEU A 30 16.67 0.69 -23.95
N PRO A 31 17.17 0.62 -22.71
CA PRO A 31 18.59 0.35 -22.45
C PRO A 31 18.99 -1.10 -22.78
N ASN A 32 18.10 -2.08 -22.55
CA ASN A 32 18.36 -3.49 -22.84
C ASN A 32 17.07 -4.23 -23.30
N PRO A 33 16.66 -4.12 -24.57
CA PRO A 33 15.50 -4.81 -25.13
C PRO A 33 15.81 -6.25 -25.58
N ASP A 34 16.44 -7.05 -24.70
CA ASP A 34 16.75 -8.46 -24.96
C ASP A 34 15.48 -9.35 -25.00
N ASP A 35 15.66 -10.63 -25.30
CA ASP A 35 14.54 -11.59 -25.32
C ASP A 35 13.86 -11.72 -23.95
N TYR A 36 14.62 -11.60 -22.86
CA TYR A 36 14.09 -11.65 -21.50
C TYR A 36 13.12 -10.51 -21.25
N PHE A 37 13.52 -9.27 -21.59
CA PHE A 37 12.67 -8.09 -21.52
C PHE A 37 11.37 -8.28 -22.30
N LEU A 38 11.43 -8.67 -23.57
CA LEU A 38 10.24 -8.84 -24.41
C LEU A 38 9.32 -9.97 -23.92
N LEU A 39 9.90 -11.08 -23.45
CA LEU A 39 9.15 -12.22 -22.96
C LEU A 39 8.37 -11.90 -21.68
N ARG A 40 8.80 -10.95 -20.84
CA ARG A 40 7.99 -10.52 -19.67
C ARG A 40 6.63 -9.96 -20.09
N TRP A 41 6.59 -9.11 -21.11
CA TRP A 41 5.33 -8.55 -21.63
C TRP A 41 4.44 -9.62 -22.26
N LEU A 42 5.04 -10.54 -23.01
CA LEU A 42 4.32 -11.68 -23.62
C LEU A 42 3.73 -12.60 -22.56
N ARG A 43 4.51 -13.03 -21.57
CA ARG A 43 4.02 -13.90 -20.47
C ARG A 43 2.89 -13.23 -19.70
N ALA A 44 3.03 -11.94 -19.38
CA ALA A 44 2.01 -11.17 -18.67
C ALA A 44 0.65 -11.08 -19.37
N ARG A 45 0.60 -11.35 -20.68
CA ARG A 45 -0.62 -11.38 -21.49
C ARG A 45 -0.83 -12.72 -22.19
N ASN A 46 -0.27 -13.81 -21.66
CA ASN A 46 -0.44 -15.17 -22.19
C ASN A 46 -0.08 -15.29 -23.68
N PHE A 47 0.95 -14.59 -24.12
CA PHE A 47 1.43 -14.50 -25.52
C PHE A 47 0.40 -13.90 -26.50
N ASP A 48 -0.57 -13.11 -26.02
CA ASP A 48 -1.45 -12.29 -26.85
C ASP A 48 -0.69 -11.06 -27.38
N LEU A 49 -0.40 -11.04 -28.69
CA LEU A 49 0.42 -10.00 -29.33
C LEU A 49 -0.15 -8.60 -29.13
N GLN A 50 -1.45 -8.40 -29.38
CA GLN A 50 -2.07 -7.08 -29.32
C GLN A 50 -2.07 -6.51 -27.91
N LYS A 51 -2.41 -7.34 -26.92
CA LYS A 51 -2.41 -6.91 -25.50
C LYS A 51 -1.00 -6.68 -24.98
N SER A 52 -0.03 -7.50 -25.38
CA SER A 52 1.37 -7.33 -24.99
C SER A 52 1.95 -6.04 -25.55
N GLU A 53 1.65 -5.74 -26.82
CA GLU A 53 2.08 -4.52 -27.49
C GLU A 53 1.46 -3.28 -26.85
N ALA A 54 0.14 -3.29 -26.63
CA ALA A 54 -0.54 -2.19 -25.97
C ALA A 54 0.01 -1.93 -24.55
N MET A 55 0.38 -2.99 -23.81
CA MET A 55 1.00 -2.87 -22.50
C MET A 55 2.40 -2.26 -22.59
N LEU A 56 3.26 -2.76 -23.48
CA LEU A 56 4.61 -2.23 -23.66
C LEU A 56 4.58 -0.76 -24.09
N ARG A 57 3.69 -0.38 -25.02
CA ARG A 57 3.56 1.02 -25.47
C ARG A 57 3.13 1.96 -24.34
N LYS A 58 2.26 1.51 -23.42
CA LYS A 58 1.93 2.28 -22.20
C LYS A 58 3.13 2.43 -21.26
N TYR A 59 3.94 1.37 -21.12
CA TYR A 59 5.19 1.45 -20.38
C TYR A 59 6.16 2.48 -20.97
N MET A 60 6.24 2.60 -22.30
CA MET A 60 7.07 3.64 -22.94
C MET A 60 6.62 5.05 -22.58
N GLU A 61 5.31 5.29 -22.42
CA GLU A 61 4.80 6.58 -21.94
C GLU A 61 5.10 6.78 -20.44
N PHE A 62 4.96 5.73 -19.63
CA PHE A 62 5.38 5.76 -18.23
C PHE A 62 6.86 6.14 -18.09
N ARG A 63 7.75 5.57 -18.92
CA ARG A 63 9.18 5.91 -18.91
C ARG A 63 9.42 7.41 -19.11
N LYS A 64 8.68 8.03 -20.03
CA LYS A 64 8.76 9.47 -20.29
C LYS A 64 8.21 10.30 -19.12
N THR A 65 7.03 9.95 -18.62
CA THR A 65 6.35 10.71 -17.56
C THR A 65 7.08 10.66 -16.22
N MET A 66 7.73 9.54 -15.89
CA MET A 66 8.54 9.39 -14.68
C MET A 66 10.03 9.72 -14.87
N ASP A 67 10.45 10.01 -16.11
CA ASP A 67 11.85 10.22 -16.49
C ASP A 67 12.74 9.05 -16.02
N ILE A 68 12.33 7.83 -16.38
CA ILE A 68 12.99 6.58 -15.95
C ILE A 68 14.44 6.52 -16.44
N ASP A 69 14.75 7.14 -17.57
CA ASP A 69 16.11 7.16 -18.12
C ASP A 69 17.13 7.81 -17.17
N HIS A 70 16.71 8.75 -16.32
CA HIS A 70 17.56 9.48 -15.37
C HIS A 70 17.15 9.28 -13.90
N ILE A 71 16.21 8.38 -13.63
CA ILE A 71 15.61 8.27 -12.29
C ILE A 71 16.61 7.77 -11.23
N LEU A 72 17.64 7.02 -11.63
CA LEU A 72 18.68 6.56 -10.72
C LEU A 72 19.54 7.70 -10.17
N ASP A 73 19.70 8.79 -10.94
CA ASP A 73 20.42 9.99 -10.51
C ASP A 73 19.53 10.93 -9.67
N TRP A 74 18.20 10.78 -9.78
CA TRP A 74 17.24 11.58 -9.04
C TRP A 74 17.31 11.34 -7.52
N GLN A 75 17.41 12.43 -6.77
CA GLN A 75 17.47 12.41 -5.31
C GLN A 75 16.09 12.69 -4.70
N PRO A 76 15.54 11.78 -3.88
CA PRO A 76 14.32 12.04 -3.13
C PRO A 76 14.50 13.18 -2.13
N PRO A 77 13.40 13.83 -1.72
CA PRO A 77 13.41 14.73 -0.57
C PRO A 77 14.05 14.10 0.68
N GLU A 78 14.75 14.91 1.46
CA GLU A 78 15.46 14.46 2.68
C GLU A 78 14.54 13.72 3.66
N VAL A 79 13.29 14.15 3.78
CA VAL A 79 12.27 13.49 4.62
C VAL A 79 12.05 12.03 4.20
N ILE A 80 11.99 11.77 2.88
CA ILE A 80 11.86 10.42 2.36
C ILE A 80 13.12 9.62 2.66
N GLN A 81 14.31 10.18 2.41
CA GLN A 81 15.57 9.47 2.66
C GLN A 81 15.73 9.06 4.14
N LYS A 82 15.27 9.91 5.07
CA LYS A 82 15.39 9.69 6.51
C LYS A 82 14.27 8.88 7.14
N TYR A 83 13.05 8.96 6.64
CA TYR A 83 11.86 8.44 7.34
C TYR A 83 10.95 7.55 6.49
N MET A 84 11.19 7.38 5.19
CA MET A 84 10.42 6.42 4.39
C MET A 84 10.96 5.00 4.65
N PRO A 85 10.17 4.10 5.25
CA PRO A 85 10.67 2.79 5.64
C PRO A 85 10.98 1.88 4.45
N GLY A 86 11.80 0.87 4.72
CA GLY A 86 12.20 -0.15 3.76
C GLY A 86 13.58 0.08 3.14
N GLY A 87 13.91 -0.78 2.18
CA GLY A 87 15.20 -0.71 1.48
C GLY A 87 15.57 -2.02 0.78
N LEU A 88 16.64 -1.98 0.00
CA LEU A 88 17.18 -3.14 -0.72
C LEU A 88 18.31 -3.76 0.11
N CYS A 89 18.20 -5.04 0.46
CA CYS A 89 19.18 -5.68 1.33
C CYS A 89 19.31 -7.19 1.07
N GLY A 90 20.45 -7.59 0.51
CA GLY A 90 20.80 -8.99 0.31
C GLY A 90 20.07 -9.65 -0.85
N TYR A 91 20.37 -10.94 -1.02
CA TYR A 91 19.84 -11.77 -2.10
C TYR A 91 19.30 -13.09 -1.54
N ASP A 92 18.27 -13.64 -2.17
CA ASP A 92 17.79 -14.96 -1.81
C ASP A 92 18.76 -16.08 -2.25
N ARG A 93 18.45 -17.33 -1.91
CA ARG A 93 19.31 -18.49 -2.24
C ARG A 93 19.48 -18.70 -3.75
N ASP A 94 18.62 -18.11 -4.58
CA ASP A 94 18.76 -18.13 -6.03
C ASP A 94 19.47 -16.89 -6.60
N GLY A 95 19.91 -15.96 -5.76
CA GLY A 95 20.52 -14.70 -6.17
C GLY A 95 19.49 -13.63 -6.58
N CYS A 96 18.21 -13.82 -6.28
CA CYS A 96 17.19 -12.79 -6.51
C CYS A 96 17.30 -11.70 -5.44
N PRO A 97 17.41 -10.40 -5.81
CA PRO A 97 17.50 -9.31 -4.84
C PRO A 97 16.26 -9.24 -3.93
N VAL A 98 16.47 -8.80 -2.69
CA VAL A 98 15.41 -8.70 -1.66
C VAL A 98 15.10 -7.23 -1.33
N TRP A 99 13.82 -6.87 -1.40
CA TRP A 99 13.27 -5.57 -1.03
C TRP A 99 12.43 -5.67 0.24
N TYR A 100 12.75 -4.88 1.26
CA TYR A 100 11.99 -4.74 2.48
C TYR A 100 11.08 -3.50 2.45
N ASP A 101 9.87 -3.62 3.01
CA ASP A 101 9.01 -2.51 3.42
C ASP A 101 8.57 -2.74 4.88
N ILE A 102 8.75 -1.73 5.74
CA ILE A 102 8.53 -1.84 7.19
C ILE A 102 7.32 -0.98 7.58
N ILE A 103 6.17 -1.61 7.79
CA ILE A 103 4.89 -0.90 7.80
C ILE A 103 4.62 -0.20 9.14
N GLY A 104 4.71 -0.90 10.27
CA GLY A 104 4.32 -0.37 11.59
C GLY A 104 4.88 1.00 11.97
N PRO A 105 6.18 1.30 11.78
CA PRO A 105 6.76 2.57 12.18
C PRO A 105 6.55 3.71 11.17
N LEU A 106 5.85 3.46 10.06
CA LEU A 106 5.51 4.51 9.10
C LEU A 106 4.66 5.59 9.80
N ASP A 107 4.99 6.86 9.54
CA ASP A 107 4.23 8.02 9.96
C ASP A 107 3.41 8.57 8.77
N PRO A 108 2.12 8.18 8.63
CA PRO A 108 1.35 8.45 7.42
C PRO A 108 1.14 9.94 7.19
N LYS A 109 0.72 10.64 8.26
CA LYS A 109 0.46 12.08 8.22
C LYS A 109 1.78 12.84 8.08
N GLY A 110 2.81 12.48 8.84
CA GLY A 110 4.12 13.14 8.72
C GLY A 110 4.70 13.06 7.33
N LEU A 111 4.62 11.91 6.65
CA LEU A 111 5.10 11.77 5.28
C LEU A 111 4.30 12.65 4.32
N LEU A 112 2.97 12.49 4.28
CA LEU A 112 2.14 13.20 3.29
C LEU A 112 1.89 14.68 3.62
N PHE A 113 2.26 15.13 4.82
CA PHE A 113 2.32 16.54 5.18
C PHE A 113 3.67 17.17 4.84
N SER A 114 4.72 16.37 4.66
CA SER A 114 6.06 16.86 4.33
C SER A 114 6.42 16.72 2.85
N VAL A 115 5.91 15.69 2.17
CA VAL A 115 6.19 15.41 0.75
C VAL A 115 4.90 15.15 -0.03
N THR A 116 4.98 15.11 -1.35
CA THR A 116 3.81 14.78 -2.19
C THR A 116 3.67 13.28 -2.41
N LYS A 117 2.46 12.83 -2.78
CA LYS A 117 2.24 11.47 -3.29
C LYS A 117 3.17 11.15 -4.46
N GLN A 118 3.41 12.10 -5.37
CA GLN A 118 4.29 11.91 -6.52
C GLN A 118 5.75 11.69 -6.11
N ASP A 119 6.25 12.37 -5.07
CA ASP A 119 7.60 12.14 -4.54
C ASP A 119 7.74 10.71 -3.98
N LEU A 120 6.73 10.22 -3.27
CA LEU A 120 6.69 8.86 -2.73
C LEU A 120 6.66 7.82 -3.85
N LEU A 121 5.78 8.00 -4.85
CA LEU A 121 5.68 7.10 -5.99
C LEU A 121 6.97 7.10 -6.82
N ARG A 122 7.53 8.27 -7.11
CA ARG A 122 8.80 8.39 -7.85
C ARG A 122 9.95 7.73 -7.09
N THR A 123 9.98 7.82 -5.76
CA THR A 123 10.94 7.08 -4.93
C THR A 123 10.76 5.57 -5.08
N LYS A 124 9.53 5.06 -5.01
CA LYS A 124 9.28 3.63 -5.22
C LYS A 124 9.66 3.18 -6.64
N MET A 125 9.41 4.00 -7.68
CA MET A 125 9.82 3.67 -9.06
C MET A 125 11.34 3.69 -9.22
N ARG A 126 12.03 4.64 -8.58
CA ARG A 126 13.49 4.63 -8.50
C ARG A 126 14.00 3.33 -7.85
N ASP A 127 13.38 2.90 -6.75
CA ASP A 127 13.77 1.66 -6.07
C ASP A 127 13.49 0.41 -6.95
N CYS A 128 12.46 0.45 -7.81
CA CYS A 128 12.23 -0.57 -8.85
C CYS A 128 13.36 -0.59 -9.88
N GLU A 129 13.80 0.56 -10.40
CA GLU A 129 14.94 0.59 -11.33
C GLU A 129 16.25 0.15 -10.65
N ARG A 130 16.46 0.53 -9.38
CA ARG A 130 17.62 0.08 -8.60
C ARG A 130 17.65 -1.42 -8.44
N ILE A 131 16.52 -2.04 -8.06
CA ILE A 131 16.48 -3.49 -7.87
C ILE A 131 16.56 -4.27 -9.19
N LEU A 132 16.07 -3.71 -10.29
CA LEU A 132 16.32 -4.28 -11.62
C LEU A 132 17.79 -4.17 -12.02
N HIS A 133 18.44 -3.06 -11.70
CA HIS A 133 19.88 -2.92 -11.90
C HIS A 133 20.66 -3.95 -11.09
N GLU A 134 20.27 -4.21 -9.84
CA GLU A 134 20.84 -5.28 -9.01
C GLU A 134 20.67 -6.67 -9.66
N CYS A 135 19.53 -6.94 -10.32
CA CYS A 135 19.35 -8.16 -11.10
C CYS A 135 20.35 -8.26 -12.27
N ASP A 136 20.61 -7.16 -12.97
CA ASP A 136 21.54 -7.14 -14.12
C ASP A 136 23.01 -7.23 -13.70
N LEU A 137 23.35 -6.79 -12.48
CA LEU A 137 24.71 -6.92 -11.91
C LEU A 137 25.06 -8.34 -11.46
N GLN A 138 24.07 -9.24 -11.33
CA GLN A 138 24.33 -10.62 -10.91
C GLN A 138 25.17 -11.38 -11.94
N THR A 139 26.31 -11.92 -11.48
CA THR A 139 27.29 -12.64 -12.32
C THR A 139 27.19 -14.16 -12.22
N LEU A 140 26.07 -14.68 -11.70
CA LEU A 140 25.86 -16.11 -11.39
C LEU A 140 25.76 -17.04 -12.61
N GLY A 141 26.08 -16.57 -13.83
CA GLY A 141 25.99 -17.35 -15.06
C GLY A 141 24.57 -17.75 -15.47
N ARG A 142 23.55 -17.25 -14.77
CA ARG A 142 22.12 -17.40 -15.08
C ARG A 142 21.43 -16.04 -15.02
N LYS A 143 20.39 -15.84 -15.83
CA LYS A 143 19.62 -14.58 -15.82
C LYS A 143 18.83 -14.47 -14.52
N ILE A 144 19.06 -13.38 -13.79
CA ILE A 144 18.20 -12.93 -12.70
C ILE A 144 17.32 -11.81 -13.26
N GLU A 145 16.00 -11.98 -13.16
CA GLU A 145 15.02 -10.98 -13.62
C GLU A 145 13.83 -10.85 -12.66
N THR A 146 13.93 -11.47 -11.48
CA THR A 146 12.87 -11.50 -10.48
C THR A 146 13.37 -11.12 -9.09
N ILE A 147 12.48 -10.60 -8.26
CA ILE A 147 12.78 -10.06 -6.93
C ILE A 147 11.93 -10.71 -5.84
N VAL A 148 12.43 -10.68 -4.61
CA VAL A 148 11.66 -11.03 -3.41
C VAL A 148 11.28 -9.76 -2.67
N MET A 149 10.00 -9.58 -2.36
CA MET A 149 9.54 -8.48 -1.51
C MET A 149 9.17 -9.02 -0.13
N ILE A 150 9.62 -8.36 0.93
CA ILE A 150 9.30 -8.67 2.32
C ILE A 150 8.56 -7.48 2.91
N PHE A 151 7.30 -7.69 3.28
CA PHE A 151 6.51 -6.72 4.02
C PHE A 151 6.49 -7.12 5.49
N ASP A 152 7.17 -6.34 6.31
CA ASP A 152 7.07 -6.43 7.76
C ASP A 152 5.82 -5.67 8.22
N CYS A 153 4.76 -6.43 8.50
CA CYS A 153 3.47 -5.91 8.90
C CYS A 153 3.28 -5.87 10.42
N GLU A 154 4.36 -6.04 11.21
CA GLU A 154 4.30 -5.78 12.64
C GLU A 154 3.83 -4.34 12.89
N GLY A 155 2.83 -4.16 13.76
CA GLY A 155 2.26 -2.84 14.05
C GLY A 155 1.36 -2.26 12.95
N LEU A 156 1.01 -3.04 11.90
CA LEU A 156 -0.06 -2.64 10.98
C LEU A 156 -1.34 -2.38 11.78
N GLY A 157 -1.88 -1.18 11.64
CA GLY A 157 -2.95 -0.65 12.48
C GLY A 157 -3.75 0.46 11.81
N LEU A 158 -4.78 0.95 12.48
CA LEU A 158 -5.77 1.91 11.95
C LEU A 158 -5.16 3.17 11.31
N LYS A 159 -4.03 3.68 11.83
CA LYS A 159 -3.33 4.84 11.25
C LYS A 159 -2.96 4.65 9.77
N HIS A 160 -2.71 3.41 9.34
CA HIS A 160 -2.32 3.08 7.97
C HIS A 160 -3.51 3.04 7.00
N PHE A 161 -4.75 3.06 7.52
CA PHE A 161 -5.96 3.13 6.70
C PHE A 161 -6.43 4.56 6.44
N TRP A 162 -5.64 5.56 6.82
CA TRP A 162 -5.86 6.94 6.38
C TRP A 162 -5.79 7.00 4.85
N LYS A 163 -6.88 7.49 4.22
CA LYS A 163 -7.13 7.36 2.77
C LYS A 163 -5.98 7.86 1.90
N PRO A 164 -5.35 9.03 2.16
CA PRO A 164 -4.20 9.49 1.39
C PRO A 164 -3.01 8.52 1.36
N LEU A 165 -2.75 7.79 2.46
CA LEU A 165 -1.70 6.77 2.45
C LEU A 165 -2.12 5.54 1.65
N VAL A 166 -3.37 5.09 1.82
CA VAL A 166 -3.92 3.96 1.09
C VAL A 166 -3.81 4.18 -0.42
N GLU A 167 -4.13 5.40 -0.89
CA GLU A 167 -4.01 5.77 -2.31
C GLU A 167 -2.56 5.69 -2.82
N VAL A 168 -1.56 6.06 -2.02
CA VAL A 168 -0.14 5.91 -2.40
C VAL A 168 0.19 4.44 -2.67
N TYR A 169 -0.19 3.53 -1.77
CA TYR A 169 0.10 2.10 -1.93
C TYR A 169 -0.72 1.46 -3.05
N GLN A 170 -1.98 1.88 -3.25
CA GLN A 170 -2.80 1.43 -4.38
C GLN A 170 -2.18 1.83 -5.72
N GLU A 171 -1.76 3.09 -5.87
CA GLU A 171 -1.09 3.57 -7.07
C GLU A 171 0.26 2.90 -7.27
N PHE A 172 1.03 2.67 -6.19
CA PHE A 172 2.29 1.93 -6.27
C PHE A 172 2.10 0.51 -6.82
N PHE A 173 1.16 -0.28 -6.28
CA PHE A 173 0.89 -1.61 -6.81
C PHE A 173 0.35 -1.58 -8.24
N GLY A 174 -0.51 -0.60 -8.57
CA GLY A 174 -0.96 -0.39 -9.94
C GLY A 174 0.19 -0.11 -10.92
N LEU A 175 1.17 0.71 -10.51
CA LEU A 175 2.37 1.00 -11.29
C LEU A 175 3.26 -0.24 -11.44
N LEU A 176 3.42 -1.06 -10.39
CA LEU A 176 4.16 -2.32 -10.46
C LEU A 176 3.55 -3.27 -11.49
N GLU A 177 2.24 -3.52 -11.43
CA GLU A 177 1.56 -4.43 -12.37
C GLU A 177 1.58 -3.94 -13.82
N ALA A 178 1.54 -2.62 -14.02
CA ALA A 178 1.53 -2.02 -15.35
C ALA A 178 2.92 -1.97 -16.01
N ASN A 179 3.98 -1.75 -15.23
CA ASN A 179 5.31 -1.39 -15.76
C ASN A 179 6.41 -2.42 -15.45
N TYR A 180 6.21 -3.26 -14.43
CA TYR A 180 7.17 -4.26 -13.99
C TYR A 180 6.56 -5.68 -14.03
N PRO A 181 5.91 -6.09 -15.13
CA PRO A 181 5.29 -7.41 -15.20
C PRO A 181 6.33 -8.52 -15.10
N GLU A 182 5.92 -9.66 -14.53
CA GLU A 182 6.73 -10.88 -14.42
C GLU A 182 8.04 -10.70 -13.64
N THR A 183 8.17 -9.65 -12.82
CA THR A 183 9.36 -9.37 -12.00
C THR A 183 9.23 -9.89 -10.56
N LEU A 184 8.02 -10.15 -10.05
CA LEU A 184 7.87 -10.66 -8.69
C LEU A 184 8.16 -12.18 -8.66
N LYS A 185 9.04 -12.61 -7.75
CA LYS A 185 9.22 -14.03 -7.39
C LYS A 185 8.28 -14.40 -6.25
N PHE A 186 8.40 -13.72 -5.11
CA PHE A 186 7.55 -13.88 -3.93
C PHE A 186 7.33 -12.53 -3.24
N MET A 187 6.14 -12.37 -2.66
CA MET A 187 5.84 -11.32 -1.70
C MET A 187 5.54 -11.97 -0.35
N LEU A 188 6.47 -11.83 0.58
CA LEU A 188 6.44 -12.48 1.88
C LEU A 188 5.90 -11.50 2.92
N ILE A 189 4.79 -11.85 3.56
CA ILE A 189 4.19 -11.06 4.63
C ILE A 189 4.61 -11.67 5.96
N VAL A 190 5.26 -10.90 6.82
CA VAL A 190 5.69 -11.35 8.15
C VAL A 190 5.04 -10.53 9.25
N LYS A 191 4.76 -11.18 10.39
CA LYS A 191 4.20 -10.55 11.60
C LYS A 191 2.93 -9.72 11.34
N ALA A 192 2.09 -10.16 10.42
CA ALA A 192 0.84 -9.50 10.09
C ALA A 192 -0.09 -9.42 11.32
N THR A 193 -0.81 -8.31 11.44
CA THR A 193 -1.81 -8.10 12.51
C THR A 193 -3.20 -8.55 12.06
N LYS A 194 -4.16 -8.62 12.98
CA LYS A 194 -5.58 -8.92 12.69
C LYS A 194 -6.25 -7.92 11.74
N LEU A 195 -5.62 -6.78 11.47
CA LEU A 195 -6.07 -5.82 10.46
C LEU A 195 -5.51 -6.09 9.06
N PHE A 196 -4.61 -7.07 8.89
CA PHE A 196 -4.07 -7.44 7.58
C PHE A 196 -5.15 -7.80 6.54
N PRO A 197 -6.21 -8.57 6.85
CA PRO A 197 -7.26 -8.87 5.86
C PRO A 197 -7.92 -7.60 5.29
N VAL A 198 -8.12 -6.56 6.11
CA VAL A 198 -8.66 -5.26 5.67
C VAL A 198 -7.65 -4.55 4.77
N GLY A 199 -6.39 -4.47 5.19
CA GLY A 199 -5.32 -3.85 4.39
C GLY A 199 -5.10 -4.54 3.05
N TYR A 200 -5.08 -5.88 3.03
CA TYR A 200 -4.97 -6.67 1.82
C TYR A 200 -6.16 -6.42 0.89
N ASN A 201 -7.39 -6.37 1.40
CA ASN A 201 -8.57 -6.14 0.57
C ASN A 201 -8.55 -4.76 -0.12
N LEU A 202 -7.96 -3.74 0.52
CA LEU A 202 -7.76 -2.42 -0.09
C LEU A 202 -6.78 -2.46 -1.27
N MET A 203 -5.75 -3.31 -1.19
CA MET A 203 -4.72 -3.45 -2.23
C MET A 203 -5.13 -4.43 -3.34
N LYS A 204 -5.91 -5.46 -3.00
CA LYS A 204 -6.28 -6.57 -3.87
C LYS A 204 -6.73 -6.15 -5.27
N PRO A 205 -7.58 -5.12 -5.48
CA PRO A 205 -7.98 -4.68 -6.83
C PRO A 205 -6.81 -4.25 -7.74
N PHE A 206 -5.68 -3.86 -7.16
CA PHE A 206 -4.48 -3.41 -7.84
C PHE A 206 -3.42 -4.50 -8.01
N LEU A 207 -3.73 -5.74 -7.61
CA LEU A 207 -2.84 -6.90 -7.72
C LEU A 207 -3.37 -7.86 -8.78
N SER A 208 -2.50 -8.29 -9.70
CA SER A 208 -2.84 -9.31 -10.69
C SER A 208 -3.01 -10.68 -10.03
N GLU A 209 -3.70 -11.59 -10.72
CA GLU A 209 -3.81 -12.98 -10.28
C GLU A 209 -2.43 -13.66 -10.15
N ASP A 210 -1.44 -13.25 -10.94
CA ASP A 210 -0.07 -13.75 -10.82
C ASP A 210 0.59 -13.30 -9.50
N THR A 211 0.52 -12.01 -9.20
CA THR A 211 1.01 -11.46 -7.93
C THR A 211 0.31 -12.08 -6.73
N ARG A 212 -1.03 -12.19 -6.76
CA ARG A 212 -1.82 -12.79 -5.66
C ARG A 212 -1.38 -14.23 -5.33
N ARG A 213 -1.04 -15.03 -6.35
CA ARG A 213 -0.51 -16.39 -6.16
C ARG A 213 0.89 -16.45 -5.55
N LYS A 214 1.65 -15.35 -5.67
CA LYS A 214 3.02 -15.22 -5.15
C LYS A 214 3.08 -14.58 -3.76
N ILE A 215 1.93 -14.19 -3.19
CA ILE A 215 1.83 -13.70 -1.83
C ILE A 215 1.83 -14.88 -0.87
N VAL A 216 2.77 -14.87 0.08
CA VAL A 216 2.91 -15.88 1.12
C VAL A 216 2.81 -15.19 2.47
N VAL A 217 1.76 -15.48 3.22
CA VAL A 217 1.59 -15.02 4.60
C VAL A 217 2.29 -16.01 5.51
N LEU A 218 3.30 -15.54 6.24
CA LEU A 218 4.08 -16.37 7.17
C LEU A 218 3.54 -16.18 8.61
N GLY A 219 3.30 -17.30 9.28
CA GLY A 219 2.82 -17.37 10.65
C GLY A 219 3.89 -17.15 11.72
N SER A 220 3.72 -17.82 12.86
CA SER A 220 4.60 -17.66 14.03
C SER A 220 6.07 -18.05 13.79
N ASN A 221 6.32 -19.00 12.89
CA ASN A 221 7.65 -19.47 12.48
C ASN A 221 8.20 -18.72 11.23
N TRP A 222 7.85 -17.44 11.10
CA TRP A 222 8.21 -16.64 9.93
C TRP A 222 9.72 -16.54 9.72
N LYS A 223 10.55 -16.53 10.78
CA LYS A 223 12.02 -16.51 10.65
C LYS A 223 12.53 -17.77 9.96
N GLU A 224 12.06 -18.93 10.38
CA GLU A 224 12.38 -20.21 9.73
C GLU A 224 11.85 -20.25 8.29
N GLY A 225 10.67 -19.67 8.05
CA GLY A 225 10.11 -19.48 6.72
C GLY A 225 11.02 -18.66 5.80
N LEU A 226 11.53 -17.52 6.27
CA LEU A 226 12.47 -16.68 5.51
C LEU A 226 13.80 -17.42 5.26
N LEU A 227 14.34 -18.12 6.26
CA LEU A 227 15.60 -18.86 6.14
C LEU A 227 15.56 -20.03 5.13
N LYS A 228 14.36 -20.54 4.81
CA LYS A 228 14.19 -21.51 3.70
C LYS A 228 14.47 -20.89 2.34
N LEU A 229 14.23 -19.59 2.20
CA LEU A 229 14.34 -18.86 0.92
C LEU A 229 15.62 -18.04 0.82
N ILE A 230 16.11 -17.49 1.94
CA ILE A 230 17.26 -16.59 2.01
C ILE A 230 18.30 -17.23 2.94
N SER A 231 19.59 -17.17 2.58
CA SER A 231 20.64 -17.70 3.44
C SER A 231 20.86 -16.80 4.68
N PRO A 232 21.31 -17.34 5.82
CA PRO A 232 21.50 -16.54 7.03
C PRO A 232 22.41 -15.32 6.82
N GLU A 233 23.45 -15.44 6.01
CA GLU A 233 24.42 -14.39 5.72
C GLU A 233 23.87 -13.25 4.85
N GLU A 234 22.78 -13.49 4.11
CA GLU A 234 22.09 -12.49 3.28
C GLU A 234 20.84 -11.91 3.95
N LEU A 235 20.36 -12.55 5.02
CA LEU A 235 19.18 -12.12 5.78
C LEU A 235 19.61 -11.32 7.02
N PRO A 236 19.09 -10.10 7.24
CA PRO A 236 19.37 -9.35 8.47
C PRO A 236 19.07 -10.16 9.73
N ALA A 237 19.90 -10.02 10.76
CA ALA A 237 19.70 -10.70 12.03
C ALA A 237 18.34 -10.34 12.68
N GLN A 238 17.86 -9.11 12.48
CA GLN A 238 16.51 -8.69 12.85
C GLN A 238 15.41 -9.60 12.26
N PHE A 239 15.63 -10.14 11.06
CA PHE A 239 14.71 -11.03 10.35
C PHE A 239 15.03 -12.52 10.51
N GLY A 240 15.96 -12.88 11.41
CA GLY A 240 16.30 -14.26 11.74
C GLY A 240 17.58 -14.81 11.09
N GLY A 241 18.28 -14.00 10.29
CA GLY A 241 19.59 -14.37 9.75
C GLY A 241 20.75 -13.97 10.65
N THR A 242 21.85 -13.62 10.03
CA THR A 242 23.14 -13.26 10.65
C THR A 242 23.76 -12.00 10.05
N LEU A 243 23.18 -11.43 8.99
CA LEU A 243 23.66 -10.18 8.41
C LEU A 243 23.46 -9.02 9.39
N THR A 244 24.49 -8.21 9.55
CA THR A 244 24.49 -6.98 10.37
C THR A 244 25.14 -5.84 9.60
N ASP A 245 24.98 -4.61 10.08
CA ASP A 245 25.84 -3.50 9.67
C ASP A 245 27.30 -3.74 10.10
N PRO A 246 28.27 -2.94 9.57
CA PRO A 246 29.67 -3.02 9.96
C PRO A 246 29.93 -2.84 11.46
N ASP A 247 29.06 -2.14 12.18
CA ASP A 247 29.13 -1.92 13.63
C ASP A 247 28.43 -3.04 14.45
N GLY A 248 27.91 -4.07 13.79
CA GLY A 248 27.20 -5.19 14.41
C GLY A 248 25.70 -4.96 14.63
N ASN A 249 25.13 -3.85 14.15
CA ASN A 249 23.70 -3.59 14.31
C ASN A 249 22.85 -4.62 13.54
N PRO A 250 21.95 -5.37 14.21
CA PRO A 250 21.18 -6.45 13.57
C PRO A 250 20.11 -5.96 12.59
N LYS A 251 19.83 -4.65 12.58
CA LYS A 251 18.80 -4.03 11.73
C LYS A 251 19.30 -3.67 10.33
N CYS A 252 20.60 -3.70 10.07
CA CYS A 252 21.15 -3.32 8.76
C CYS A 252 20.69 -1.91 8.32
N LEU A 253 20.77 -0.92 9.22
CA LEU A 253 20.35 0.47 9.05
C LEU A 253 21.07 1.19 7.90
N THR A 254 22.24 0.71 7.47
CA THR A 254 22.91 1.23 6.27
C THR A 254 22.12 0.95 4.98
N LYS A 255 21.21 -0.03 5.01
CA LYS A 255 20.43 -0.49 3.84
C LYS A 255 18.92 -0.42 4.05
N ILE A 256 18.43 -0.57 5.29
CA ILE A 256 17.00 -0.64 5.62
C ILE A 256 16.62 0.52 6.53
N ASN A 257 15.68 1.35 6.07
CA ASN A 257 15.08 2.40 6.86
C ASN A 257 13.92 1.83 7.71
N TYR A 258 13.82 2.24 8.98
CA TYR A 258 12.80 1.76 9.92
C TYR A 258 11.74 2.81 10.26
N GLY A 259 11.58 3.85 9.45
CA GLY A 259 10.60 4.90 9.64
C GLY A 259 10.84 5.74 10.89
N GLY A 260 9.74 6.08 11.56
CA GLY A 260 9.73 6.94 12.74
C GLY A 260 8.88 8.19 12.55
N GLU A 261 8.63 8.88 13.65
CA GLU A 261 7.89 10.15 13.66
C GLU A 261 8.68 11.23 12.94
N ILE A 262 8.03 11.94 12.01
CA ILE A 262 8.66 13.01 11.26
C ILE A 262 8.56 14.31 12.04
N PRO A 263 9.66 15.07 12.22
CA PRO A 263 9.62 16.35 12.90
C PRO A 263 8.64 17.31 12.23
N LYS A 264 7.72 17.89 13.01
CA LYS A 264 6.72 18.86 12.51
C LYS A 264 7.34 20.06 11.79
N SER A 265 8.59 20.40 12.09
CA SER A 265 9.34 21.44 11.38
C SER A 265 9.60 21.13 9.90
N MET A 266 9.44 19.87 9.48
CA MET A 266 9.58 19.43 8.08
C MET A 266 8.24 19.44 7.32
N TYR A 267 7.13 19.76 7.99
CA TYR A 267 5.82 19.76 7.35
C TYR A 267 5.69 20.98 6.44
N VAL A 268 5.21 20.75 5.23
CA VAL A 268 4.92 21.81 4.24
C VAL A 268 3.42 22.11 4.13
N ARG A 269 2.58 21.30 4.78
CA ARG A 269 1.13 21.47 4.90
C ARG A 269 0.63 20.80 6.17
N ASP A 270 -0.57 21.18 6.62
CA ASP A 270 -1.26 20.60 7.78
C ASP A 270 -2.42 19.66 7.39
N GLN A 271 -2.74 19.61 6.10
CA GLN A 271 -3.81 18.79 5.53
C GLN A 271 -3.56 18.44 4.07
N VAL A 272 -4.24 17.39 3.58
CA VAL A 272 -4.29 17.03 2.15
C VAL A 272 -5.68 17.39 1.62
N LYS A 273 -5.74 17.99 0.43
CA LYS A 273 -7.01 18.35 -0.21
C LYS A 273 -7.86 17.08 -0.42
N THR A 274 -9.10 17.13 0.03
CA THR A 274 -10.06 16.03 -0.08
C THR A 274 -11.39 16.55 -0.62
N GLN A 275 -12.12 15.72 -1.35
CA GLN A 275 -13.51 15.98 -1.71
C GLN A 275 -14.41 15.10 -0.84
N TYR A 276 -15.53 15.67 -0.40
CA TYR A 276 -16.50 14.98 0.44
C TYR A 276 -17.65 14.44 -0.39
N GLU A 277 -18.11 13.24 -0.07
CA GLU A 277 -19.24 12.59 -0.75
C GLU A 277 -20.57 13.28 -0.42
N HIS A 278 -20.71 13.74 0.83
CA HIS A 278 -21.93 14.35 1.32
C HIS A 278 -21.69 15.75 1.87
N SER A 279 -22.72 16.57 1.78
CA SER A 279 -22.78 17.87 2.46
C SER A 279 -24.19 18.13 2.96
N VAL A 280 -24.32 18.41 4.25
CA VAL A 280 -25.60 18.60 4.92
C VAL A 280 -25.65 19.90 5.69
N GLN A 281 -26.83 20.50 5.80
CA GLN A 281 -27.10 21.66 6.65
C GLN A 281 -27.77 21.18 7.93
N ILE A 282 -27.14 21.41 9.08
CA ILE A 282 -27.63 21.02 10.40
C ILE A 282 -28.12 22.26 11.13
N SER A 283 -29.43 22.38 11.34
CA SER A 283 -30.04 23.45 12.13
C SER A 283 -29.45 23.51 13.55
N ARG A 284 -29.46 24.70 14.16
CA ARG A 284 -29.01 24.90 15.54
C ARG A 284 -29.72 23.96 16.50
N GLY A 285 -28.96 23.31 17.40
CA GLY A 285 -29.49 22.36 18.38
C GLY A 285 -30.02 21.06 17.78
N SER A 286 -29.84 20.86 16.48
CA SER A 286 -30.21 19.62 15.78
C SER A 286 -28.96 18.78 15.50
N SER A 287 -29.19 17.58 14.96
CA SER A 287 -28.14 16.64 14.58
C SER A 287 -28.52 15.89 13.32
N HIS A 288 -27.49 15.48 12.58
CA HIS A 288 -27.57 14.59 11.44
C HIS A 288 -26.86 13.28 11.79
N GLN A 289 -27.34 12.15 11.27
CA GLN A 289 -26.68 10.86 11.48
C GLN A 289 -26.77 10.00 10.23
N VAL A 290 -25.76 9.17 10.05
CA VAL A 290 -25.73 8.09 9.05
C VAL A 290 -25.58 6.76 9.77
N GLU A 291 -26.16 5.72 9.21
CA GLU A 291 -26.29 4.41 9.85
C GLU A 291 -25.75 3.32 8.92
N TYR A 292 -24.91 2.44 9.47
CA TYR A 292 -24.31 1.32 8.75
C TYR A 292 -24.62 0.02 9.47
N GLU A 293 -25.38 -0.85 8.83
CA GLU A 293 -25.66 -2.19 9.33
C GLU A 293 -24.46 -3.11 9.05
N ILE A 294 -23.79 -3.54 10.11
CA ILE A 294 -22.62 -4.41 10.06
C ILE A 294 -23.05 -5.79 10.53
N LEU A 295 -23.06 -6.75 9.60
CA LEU A 295 -23.41 -8.14 9.86
C LEU A 295 -22.19 -8.98 10.27
N PHE A 296 -21.01 -8.62 9.76
CA PHE A 296 -19.77 -9.37 9.95
C PHE A 296 -18.73 -8.49 10.66
N PRO A 297 -18.36 -8.80 11.91
CA PRO A 297 -17.30 -8.10 12.62
C PRO A 297 -15.95 -8.15 11.90
N GLY A 298 -15.07 -7.21 12.23
CA GLY A 298 -13.70 -7.14 11.73
C GLY A 298 -13.49 -6.17 10.56
N CYS A 299 -14.56 -5.56 10.02
CA CYS A 299 -14.43 -4.43 9.11
C CYS A 299 -13.98 -3.15 9.86
N VAL A 300 -13.46 -2.19 9.11
CA VAL A 300 -13.07 -0.88 9.64
C VAL A 300 -14.03 0.18 9.12
N LEU A 301 -14.64 0.92 10.04
CA LEU A 301 -15.40 2.12 9.72
C LEU A 301 -14.42 3.29 9.67
N ARG A 302 -14.36 4.01 8.54
CA ARG A 302 -13.48 5.17 8.34
C ARG A 302 -14.33 6.39 8.00
N TRP A 303 -14.00 7.54 8.57
CA TRP A 303 -14.66 8.80 8.26
C TRP A 303 -13.67 9.95 8.10
N GLN A 304 -14.10 10.97 7.36
CA GLN A 304 -13.48 12.29 7.35
C GLN A 304 -14.57 13.35 7.22
N PHE A 305 -14.44 14.45 7.94
CA PHE A 305 -15.39 15.56 7.87
C PHE A 305 -14.74 16.93 8.07
N SER A 306 -15.39 17.94 7.53
CA SER A 306 -15.09 19.35 7.78
C SER A 306 -16.40 20.12 7.97
N SER A 307 -16.35 21.22 8.71
CA SER A 307 -17.52 22.04 9.00
C SER A 307 -17.23 23.52 8.90
N ASP A 308 -18.17 24.31 8.38
CA ASP A 308 -17.98 25.75 8.25
C ASP A 308 -18.13 26.48 9.60
N GLY A 309 -17.17 27.37 9.89
CA GLY A 309 -17.28 28.49 10.82
C GLY A 309 -17.23 28.21 12.33
N ALA A 310 -17.62 27.03 12.80
CA ALA A 310 -17.60 26.71 14.24
C ALA A 310 -17.47 25.21 14.48
N ASP A 311 -17.16 24.85 15.72
CA ASP A 311 -17.00 23.46 16.13
C ASP A 311 -18.28 22.64 15.95
N VAL A 312 -18.10 21.35 15.69
CA VAL A 312 -19.17 20.37 15.49
C VAL A 312 -19.00 19.23 16.50
N GLY A 313 -20.11 18.73 17.02
CA GLY A 313 -20.13 17.51 17.81
C GLY A 313 -20.05 16.30 16.90
N PHE A 314 -19.23 15.32 17.24
CA PHE A 314 -19.19 14.05 16.51
C PHE A 314 -18.99 12.88 17.48
N GLY A 315 -19.72 11.80 17.25
CA GLY A 315 -19.58 10.53 17.98
C GLY A 315 -20.10 9.34 17.18
N VAL A 316 -19.74 8.14 17.61
CA VAL A 316 -20.17 6.87 17.00
C VAL A 316 -20.86 6.03 18.05
N PHE A 317 -22.02 5.50 17.71
CA PHE A 317 -22.87 4.72 18.60
C PHE A 317 -23.24 3.38 17.95
N LEU A 318 -23.65 2.40 18.74
CA LEU A 318 -24.10 1.09 18.29
C LEU A 318 -25.53 0.84 18.79
N LYS A 319 -26.41 0.44 17.87
CA LYS A 319 -27.77 -0.05 18.18
C LYS A 319 -28.00 -1.43 17.58
N THR A 320 -28.98 -2.16 18.12
CA THR A 320 -29.19 -3.58 17.79
C THR A 320 -29.83 -3.82 16.42
N LYS A 321 -30.61 -2.87 15.90
CA LYS A 321 -31.32 -3.02 14.62
C LYS A 321 -31.61 -1.68 13.95
N MET A 322 -31.81 -1.72 12.64
CA MET A 322 -32.37 -0.60 11.89
C MET A 322 -33.78 -0.28 12.39
N GLY A 323 -34.15 0.99 12.41
CA GLY A 323 -35.44 1.42 12.93
C GLY A 323 -35.50 2.92 13.20
N GLU A 324 -36.49 3.33 13.99
CA GLU A 324 -36.67 4.73 14.37
C GLU A 324 -35.40 5.32 15.02
N ARG A 325 -35.28 6.64 14.88
CA ARG A 325 -34.14 7.39 15.40
C ARG A 325 -34.10 7.29 16.93
N GLN A 326 -33.06 6.64 17.44
CA GLN A 326 -32.82 6.54 18.89
C GLN A 326 -32.06 7.75 19.42
N ARG A 327 -32.30 8.10 20.68
CA ARG A 327 -31.50 9.13 21.38
C ARG A 327 -30.12 8.58 21.68
N ALA A 328 -29.11 9.46 21.81
CA ALA A 328 -27.73 9.04 22.07
C ALA A 328 -27.62 8.16 23.34
N GLY A 329 -28.31 8.55 24.43
CA GLY A 329 -28.30 7.80 25.69
C GLY A 329 -29.06 6.46 25.66
N GLU A 330 -29.71 6.11 24.56
CA GLU A 330 -30.38 4.81 24.36
C GLU A 330 -29.49 3.82 23.58
N MET A 331 -28.40 4.31 22.98
CA MET A 331 -27.46 3.53 22.18
C MET A 331 -26.18 3.27 22.98
N MET A 332 -25.48 2.18 22.67
CA MET A 332 -24.15 1.93 23.23
C MET A 332 -23.16 2.92 22.63
N GLU A 333 -22.37 3.60 23.45
CA GLU A 333 -21.30 4.47 22.97
C GLU A 333 -20.12 3.63 22.47
N VAL A 334 -19.72 3.83 21.22
CA VAL A 334 -18.50 3.23 20.65
C VAL A 334 -17.38 4.28 20.66
N LEU A 335 -17.70 5.50 20.20
CA LEU A 335 -16.87 6.68 20.32
C LEU A 335 -17.73 7.79 20.95
N PRO A 336 -17.47 8.18 22.21
CA PRO A 336 -18.24 9.23 22.88
C PRO A 336 -18.24 10.52 22.06
N SER A 337 -19.37 11.22 22.08
CA SER A 337 -19.49 12.48 21.34
C SER A 337 -18.54 13.54 21.91
N GLN A 338 -17.68 14.10 21.06
CA GLN A 338 -16.74 15.16 21.43
C GLN A 338 -16.94 16.39 20.54
N ARG A 339 -16.40 17.53 20.99
CA ARG A 339 -16.41 18.78 20.26
C ARG A 339 -15.14 18.89 19.41
N TYR A 340 -15.30 19.03 18.09
CA TYR A 340 -14.21 19.08 17.14
C TYR A 340 -14.13 20.41 16.40
N ASN A 341 -12.91 20.92 16.25
CA ASN A 341 -12.62 22.09 15.43
C ASN A 341 -12.30 21.66 14.00
N ALA A 342 -13.34 21.31 13.24
CA ALA A 342 -13.21 20.80 11.87
C ALA A 342 -13.25 21.89 10.78
N HIS A 343 -13.09 23.17 11.15
CA HIS A 343 -13.13 24.31 10.21
C HIS A 343 -11.76 24.72 9.69
N MET A 344 -10.69 24.51 10.47
CA MET A 344 -9.31 24.81 10.06
C MET A 344 -8.67 23.64 9.34
N VAL A 345 -8.79 22.45 9.93
CA VAL A 345 -8.26 21.18 9.42
C VAL A 345 -9.39 20.15 9.50
N PRO A 346 -9.60 19.34 8.45
CA PRO A 346 -10.54 18.23 8.50
C PRO A 346 -10.22 17.26 9.64
N GLU A 347 -11.26 16.75 10.25
CA GLU A 347 -11.15 15.66 11.21
C GLU A 347 -11.30 14.33 10.48
N ASP A 348 -10.40 13.39 10.76
CA ASP A 348 -10.47 12.03 10.25
C ASP A 348 -10.32 11.03 11.38
N GLY A 349 -10.92 9.87 11.21
CA GLY A 349 -10.86 8.80 12.19
C GLY A 349 -11.27 7.48 11.59
N SER A 350 -10.96 6.42 12.33
CA SER A 350 -11.45 5.09 12.02
C SER A 350 -11.55 4.26 13.28
N LEU A 351 -12.39 3.23 13.25
CA LEU A 351 -12.49 2.21 14.29
C LEU A 351 -12.77 0.85 13.66
N THR A 352 -12.37 -0.22 14.35
CA THR A 352 -12.75 -1.58 13.98
C THR A 352 -14.13 -1.90 14.54
N CYS A 353 -15.03 -2.39 13.69
CA CYS A 353 -16.34 -2.87 14.11
C CYS A 353 -16.19 -4.27 14.71
N THR A 354 -16.05 -4.37 16.03
CA THR A 354 -15.83 -5.66 16.74
C THR A 354 -17.11 -6.44 16.99
N GLU A 355 -18.26 -5.76 16.91
CA GLU A 355 -19.58 -6.35 17.11
C GLU A 355 -20.46 -6.11 15.88
N ALA A 356 -21.37 -7.05 15.63
CA ALA A 356 -22.43 -6.89 14.64
C ALA A 356 -23.54 -5.98 15.20
N GLY A 357 -24.14 -5.18 14.34
CA GLY A 357 -25.19 -4.24 14.70
C GLY A 357 -25.19 -3.02 13.78
N VAL A 358 -25.94 -1.99 14.15
CA VAL A 358 -26.04 -0.75 13.37
C VAL A 358 -25.17 0.33 14.01
N TYR A 359 -24.08 0.68 13.34
CA TYR A 359 -23.21 1.77 13.74
C TYR A 359 -23.79 3.09 13.27
N VAL A 360 -23.98 4.02 14.19
CA VAL A 360 -24.58 5.34 13.97
C VAL A 360 -23.50 6.40 14.16
N LEU A 361 -23.09 7.05 13.07
CA LEU A 361 -22.17 8.17 13.11
C LEU A 361 -23.00 9.45 13.15
N ARG A 362 -22.87 10.22 14.23
CA ARG A 362 -23.77 11.35 14.51
C ARG A 362 -22.99 12.66 14.60
N PHE A 363 -23.42 13.63 13.79
CA PHE A 363 -22.98 15.01 13.82
C PHE A 363 -23.98 15.88 14.58
N ASP A 364 -23.52 16.65 15.55
CA ASP A 364 -24.38 17.44 16.43
C ASP A 364 -24.01 18.93 16.41
N ASN A 365 -25.00 19.80 16.18
CA ASN A 365 -24.82 21.25 16.12
C ASN A 365 -25.34 21.96 17.39
N THR A 366 -25.04 21.40 18.56
CA THR A 366 -25.31 22.02 19.86
C THR A 366 -24.34 23.15 20.22
N TYR A 367 -23.18 23.26 19.57
CA TYR A 367 -22.15 24.27 19.88
C TYR A 367 -22.28 25.60 19.11
N SER A 368 -23.20 25.70 18.13
CA SER A 368 -23.42 26.94 17.38
C SER A 368 -24.33 27.90 18.13
N PHE A 369 -23.88 29.16 18.25
CA PHE A 369 -24.62 30.19 18.98
C PHE A 369 -25.75 30.85 18.18
N VAL A 370 -25.70 30.86 16.84
CA VAL A 370 -26.63 31.69 16.03
C VAL A 370 -27.13 31.07 14.72
N HIS A 371 -26.41 30.13 14.07
CA HIS A 371 -26.78 29.67 12.72
C HIS A 371 -26.75 28.15 12.51
N ALA A 372 -27.49 27.70 11.49
CA ALA A 372 -27.33 26.38 10.89
C ALA A 372 -25.89 26.19 10.40
N LYS A 373 -25.41 24.95 10.41
CA LYS A 373 -24.03 24.59 10.10
C LYS A 373 -23.98 23.65 8.91
N LYS A 374 -23.14 23.99 7.94
CA LYS A 374 -22.79 23.07 6.86
C LYS A 374 -21.70 22.11 7.36
N VAL A 375 -21.95 20.82 7.23
CA VAL A 375 -20.97 19.76 7.50
C VAL A 375 -20.81 18.97 6.21
N SER A 376 -19.58 18.83 5.75
CA SER A 376 -19.20 17.99 4.60
C SER A 376 -18.43 16.79 5.11
N PHE A 377 -18.81 15.59 4.68
CA PHE A 377 -18.25 14.35 5.21
C PHE A 377 -18.26 13.21 4.20
N THR A 378 -17.42 12.22 4.47
CA THR A 378 -17.37 10.92 3.79
C THR A 378 -17.26 9.83 4.85
N VAL A 379 -17.99 8.73 4.70
CA VAL A 379 -17.91 7.55 5.58
C VAL A 379 -17.81 6.31 4.71
N GLU A 380 -16.82 5.47 4.97
CA GLU A 380 -16.54 4.25 4.21
C GLU A 380 -16.42 3.05 5.17
N VAL A 381 -16.95 1.90 4.74
CA VAL A 381 -16.74 0.61 5.43
C VAL A 381 -15.69 -0.18 4.65
N LEU A 382 -14.56 -0.45 5.29
CA LEU A 382 -13.44 -1.19 4.74
C LEU A 382 -13.59 -2.66 5.16
N LEU A 383 -13.98 -3.50 4.21
CA LEU A 383 -14.25 -4.91 4.46
C LEU A 383 -12.94 -5.72 4.53
N PRO A 384 -12.85 -6.74 5.40
CA PRO A 384 -11.75 -7.71 5.35
C PRO A 384 -11.87 -8.61 4.12
N ASP A 385 -10.74 -9.10 3.61
CA ASP A 385 -10.71 -10.17 2.62
C ASP A 385 -10.96 -11.52 3.29
N GLU A 386 -12.06 -12.18 2.95
CA GLU A 386 -12.43 -13.50 3.50
C GLU A 386 -11.34 -14.56 3.32
N GLY A 387 -10.62 -14.52 2.19
CA GLY A 387 -9.55 -15.46 1.88
C GLY A 387 -8.32 -15.30 2.78
N MET A 388 -8.09 -14.11 3.33
CA MET A 388 -7.01 -13.83 4.29
C MET A 388 -7.43 -14.05 5.74
N GLN A 389 -8.72 -14.05 6.07
CA GLN A 389 -9.21 -14.35 7.42
C GLN A 389 -8.88 -15.79 7.87
N LYS A 390 -8.60 -16.70 6.94
CA LYS A 390 -8.11 -18.05 7.28
C LYS A 390 -6.80 -18.06 8.09
N TYR A 391 -6.06 -16.94 8.10
CA TYR A 391 -4.82 -16.78 8.87
C TYR A 391 -5.06 -16.18 10.27
N ASP A 392 -6.30 -15.89 10.67
CA ASP A 392 -6.64 -15.12 11.89
C ASP A 392 -6.03 -15.66 13.19
N GLU A 393 -5.78 -16.97 13.28
CA GLU A 393 -5.13 -17.61 14.44
C GLU A 393 -3.63 -17.30 14.54
N GLU A 394 -2.97 -17.05 13.39
CA GLU A 394 -1.54 -16.71 13.31
C GLU A 394 -1.31 -15.19 13.28
N LEU A 395 -2.36 -14.41 12.99
CA LEU A 395 -2.31 -12.95 12.98
C LEU A 395 -2.23 -12.38 14.40
N THR A 396 -1.31 -11.43 14.58
CA THR A 396 -1.08 -10.76 15.86
C THR A 396 -2.21 -9.78 16.20
N PRO A 397 -2.59 -9.62 17.48
CA PRO A 397 -3.46 -8.52 17.90
C PRO A 397 -2.85 -7.16 17.53
N VAL A 398 -3.73 -6.15 17.33
CA VAL A 398 -3.34 -4.77 17.01
C VAL A 398 -2.87 -4.02 18.25
#